data_AF-A0A7C3H167-F1
#
_entry.id   AF-A0A7C3H167-F1
#
_cell.length_a   1.000
_cell.length_b   1.000
_cell.length_c   1.000
_cell.angle_alpha   90.00
_cell.angle_beta   90.00
_cell.angle_gamma   90.00
#
_symmetry.space_group_name_H-M   'P 1'
#
loop_
_entity.id
_entity.type
_entity.pdbx_description
1 polymer ?
#
loop_
_entity_poly.entity_id
_entity_poly.type
_entity_poly.pdbx_seq_one_letter_code
_entity_poly.pdbx_strand_id
1 'polypeptide(L)' 'MVENSNKTYQSFLLRCWHVQSTLDNGTAGWRFALRSVSAESEDRHFSDLEQVMRFIATKFVAVGEQKIG' A
#
# COMPACT_ATOMS: atom_id res chain seq x y z
N MET A 1 -26.66 -15.62 -19.40
CA MET A 1 -25.79 -16.05 -18.31
C MET A 1 -24.61 -15.10 -18.30
N VAL A 2 -24.54 -14.19 -17.33
CA VAL A 2 -23.43 -13.23 -17.22
C VAL A 2 -22.29 -14.00 -16.57
N GLU A 3 -21.22 -14.27 -17.33
CA GLU A 3 -19.96 -14.75 -16.77
C GLU A 3 -19.45 -13.68 -15.79
N ASN A 4 -19.72 -13.88 -14.50
CA ASN A 4 -19.04 -13.15 -13.44
C ASN A 4 -17.58 -13.58 -13.48
N SER A 5 -16.80 -12.90 -14.32
CA SER A 5 -15.35 -13.04 -14.37
C SER A 5 -14.85 -12.80 -12.95
N ASN A 6 -14.24 -13.81 -12.36
CA ASN A 6 -13.77 -13.84 -10.99
C ASN A 6 -12.63 -12.82 -10.83
N LYS A 7 -12.97 -11.53 -10.76
CA LYS A 7 -12.00 -10.45 -10.62
C LYS A 7 -11.48 -10.53 -9.20
N THR A 8 -10.24 -11.00 -9.05
CA THR A 8 -9.54 -10.96 -7.77
C THR A 8 -9.24 -9.50 -7.47
N TYR A 9 -9.90 -8.95 -6.45
CA TYR A 9 -9.61 -7.62 -5.94
C TYR A 9 -8.51 -7.73 -4.90
N GLN A 10 -7.46 -6.91 -5.04
CA GLN A 10 -6.50 -6.69 -3.96
C GLN A 10 -6.99 -5.53 -3.10
N SER A 11 -7.04 -5.75 -1.79
CA SER A 11 -7.46 -4.74 -0.82
C SER A 11 -6.31 -4.43 0.12
N PHE A 12 -6.13 -3.14 0.42
CA PHE A 12 -5.10 -2.63 1.31
C PHE A 12 -5.71 -1.73 2.37
N LEU A 13 -5.17 -1.78 3.59
CA LEU A 13 -5.46 -0.84 4.65
C LEU A 13 -4.29 0.13 4.79
N LEU A 14 -4.55 1.42 4.61
CA LEU A 14 -3.58 2.48 4.83
C LEU A 14 -3.80 3.10 6.21
N ARG A 15 -2.78 3.03 7.06
CA ARG A 15 -2.71 3.77 8.31
C ARG A 15 -1.77 4.96 8.15
N CYS A 16 -2.20 6.13 8.56
CA CYS A 16 -1.36 7.34 8.64
C CYS A 16 -1.37 7.90 10.06
N TRP A 17 -0.23 8.42 10.52
CA TRP A 17 -0.13 9.12 11.80
C TRP A 17 0.98 10.17 11.74
N HIS A 18 0.80 11.25 12.48
CA HIS A 18 1.79 12.30 12.60
C HIS A 18 2.72 11.99 13.79
N VAL A 19 4.02 11.91 13.53
CA VAL A 19 5.03 11.77 14.58
C VAL A 19 5.53 13.16 14.92
N GLN A 20 5.34 13.59 16.17
CA GLN A 20 6.01 14.76 16.71
C GLN A 20 7.40 14.35 17.16
N SER A 21 8.42 15.14 16.80
CA SER A 21 9.75 14.97 17.37
C SER A 21 9.80 15.59 18.75
N THR A 22 10.35 14.86 19.71
CA THR A 22 10.68 15.38 21.05
C THR A 22 12.13 15.83 21.17
N LEU A 23 12.92 15.70 20.09
CA LEU A 23 14.32 16.09 20.02
C LEU A 23 14.49 17.29 19.07
N ASP A 24 15.37 18.23 19.39
CA ASP A 24 15.67 19.42 18.59
C ASP A 24 16.16 19.10 17.16
N ASN A 25 16.61 17.87 16.92
CA ASN A 25 17.07 17.37 15.61
C ASN A 25 16.19 16.28 15.00
N GLY A 26 15.14 15.83 15.69
CA GLY A 26 14.26 14.80 15.16
C GLY A 26 13.25 15.38 14.17
N THR A 27 13.00 14.68 13.08
CA THR A 27 12.09 15.15 12.03
C THR A 27 10.65 14.81 12.42
N ALA A 28 9.89 15.82 12.85
CA ALA A 28 8.45 15.71 12.92
C ALA A 28 7.88 15.49 11.51
N GLY A 29 6.84 14.68 11.38
CA GLY A 29 6.19 14.48 10.09
C GLY A 29 5.28 13.28 10.05
N TRP A 30 4.64 13.11 8.89
CA TRP A 30 3.74 12.00 8.64
C TRP A 30 4.49 10.68 8.47
N ARG A 31 3.85 9.61 8.95
CA ARG A 31 4.26 8.22 8.75
C ARG A 31 3.09 7.42 8.25
N PHE A 32 3.40 6.43 7.44
CA PHE A 32 2.41 5.61 6.76
C PHE A 32 2.75 4.14 6.94
N ALA A 33 1.72 3.30 7.10
CA ALA A 33 1.83 1.86 7.01
C ALA A 33 0.73 1.34 6.07
N LEU A 34 1.10 0.43 5.17
CA LEU A 34 0.17 -0.21 4.25
C LEU A 34 0.17 -1.71 4.55
N ARG A 35 -1.02 -2.27 4.80
CA ARG A 35 -1.24 -3.69 5.06
C ARG A 35 -2.07 -4.30 3.95
N SER A 36 -1.68 -5.48 3.45
CA SER A 36 -2.56 -6.28 2.59
C SER A 36 -3.61 -7.02 3.41
N VAL A 37 -4.86 -7.03 2.95
CA VAL A 37 -5.99 -7.72 3.61
C VAL A 37 -6.07 -9.22 3.24
N SER A 38 -5.10 -9.74 2.48
CA SER A 38 -5.02 -11.17 2.15
C SER A 38 -4.51 -12.02 3.32
N ALA A 39 -4.60 -13.36 3.19
CA ALA A 39 -4.18 -14.33 4.21
C ALA A 39 -2.71 -14.20 4.65
N GLU A 40 -1.85 -13.64 3.80
CA GLU A 40 -0.47 -13.28 4.14
C GLU A 40 -0.38 -11.76 4.31
N SER A 41 -0.69 -11.27 5.52
CA SER A 41 -0.61 -9.84 5.79
C SER A 41 0.85 -9.40 5.95
N GLU A 42 1.39 -8.73 4.93
CA GLU A 42 2.65 -8.00 5.03
C GLU A 42 2.35 -6.54 5.43
N ASP A 43 3.01 -6.07 6.49
CA ASP A 43 3.01 -4.66 6.87
C ASP A 43 4.23 -3.96 6.24
N ARG A 44 3.97 -2.89 5.48
CA ARG A 44 5.02 -2.05 4.88
C ARG A 44 4.93 -0.64 5.41
N HIS A 45 6.07 -0.10 5.85
CA HIS A 45 6.18 1.24 6.42
C HIS A 45 6.81 2.23 5.45
N PHE A 46 6.33 3.48 5.47
CA PHE A 46 6.80 4.55 4.59
C PHE A 46 6.96 5.87 5.35
N SER A 47 7.94 6.67 4.93
CA SER A 47 8.25 7.97 5.51
C SER A 47 7.43 9.11 4.91
N ASP A 48 6.82 8.91 3.76
CA ASP A 48 6.00 9.90 3.04
C ASP A 48 4.92 9.21 2.18
N LEU A 49 3.96 10.00 1.70
CA LEU A 49 2.83 9.52 0.90
C LEU A 49 3.23 9.13 -0.53
N GLU A 50 4.28 9.73 -1.08
CA GLU A 50 4.70 9.46 -2.46
C GLU A 50 5.21 8.01 -2.57
N GLN A 51 5.97 7.53 -1.59
CA GLN A 51 6.42 6.14 -1.55
C GLN A 51 5.25 5.14 -1.47
N VAL A 52 4.18 5.48 -0.75
CA VAL A 52 2.95 4.67 -0.70
C VAL A 52 2.33 4.55 -2.08
N MET A 53 2.18 5.67 -2.80
CA MET A 53 1.58 5.69 -4.13
C MET A 53 2.42 4.94 -5.15
N ARG A 54 3.76 5.08 -5.10
CA ARG A 54 4.68 4.32 -5.96
C ARG A 54 4.55 2.82 -5.71
N PHE A 55 4.48 2.38 -4.45
CA PHE A 55 4.28 0.97 -4.11
C PHE A 55 2.94 0.43 -4.64
N ILE A 56 1.86 1.18 -4.46
CA ILE A 56 0.53 0.77 -4.96
C ILE A 56 0.53 0.69 -6.50
N ALA A 57 1.14 1.65 -7.18
CA ALA A 57 1.24 1.66 -8.64
C ALA A 57 1.96 0.42 -9.18
N THR A 58 3.07 -0.03 -8.56
CA THR A 58 3.76 -1.25 -9.00
C THR A 58 2.92 -2.50 -8.81
N LYS A 59 2.10 -2.58 -7.76
CA LYS A 59 1.18 -3.69 -7.54
C LYS A 59 0.06 -3.73 -8.59
N PHE A 60 -0.44 -2.58 -9.05
CA PHE A 60 -1.45 -2.53 -10.11
C PHE A 60 -0.88 -2.89 -11.50
N VAL A 61 0.33 -2.43 -11.83
CA VAL A 61 0.99 -2.75 -13.11
C VAL A 61 1.29 -4.25 -13.20
N ALA A 62 1.79 -4.87 -12.13
CA ALA A 62 2.09 -6.30 -12.10
C ALA A 62 0.85 -7.20 -12.30
N VAL A 63 -0.35 -6.73 -11.95
CA VAL A 63 -1.61 -7.44 -12.20
C VAL A 63 -2.07 -7.32 -13.67
N GLY A 64 -1.63 -6.29 -14.38
CA GLY A 64 -1.92 -6.09 -15.81
C GLY A 64 -1.14 -7.02 -16.73
N GLU A 65 0.08 -7.41 -16.34
CA GLU A 65 0.97 -8.23 -17.19
C GLU A 65 0.72 -9.74 -17.07
N GLN A 66 0.06 -10.22 -16.00
CA GLN A 66 -0.26 -11.66 -15.83
C GLN A 66 -1.43 -12.16 -16.70
N LYS A 67 -1.99 -11.34 -17.60
CA LYS A 67 -3.09 -11.72 -18.50
C LYS A 67 -2.65 -12.06 -19.93
N ILE A 68 -1.34 -12.11 -20.19
CA ILE A 68 -0.78 -12.46 -21.51
C ILE A 68 0.12 -13.69 -21.34
N GLY A 69 -0.48 -14.82 -21.04
CA GLY A 69 0.18 -16.12 -20.90
C GLY A 69 -0.82 -17.25 -21.12
#